data_AF-A0A2E0RYR4-F1
#
_entry.id   AF-A0A2E0RYR4-F1
#
_cell.length_a   1.000
_cell.length_b   1.000
_cell.length_c   1.000
_cell.angle_alpha   90.00
_cell.angle_beta   90.00
_cell.angle_gamma   90.00
#
_symmetry.space_group_name_H-M   'P 1'
#
loop_
_entity.id
_entity.type
_entity.pdbx_description
1 polymer ?
#
loop_
_entity_poly.entity_id
_entity_poly.type
_entity_poly.pdbx_seq_one_letter_code
_entity_poly.pdbx_strand_id
1 'polypeptide(L)'
;MSTNSLVAYLSNDGTVTTSYVHWDGNTTSVGWTLLEHYNTAEKAKELATTLGYASSLYETIEKSHADRANTDEAIVYENYLDFEDYIRESSFLEYVYIWVEHRNEWQVATWEHTKLDTISDEGLEFRYDWNGFGKLTDVFTNEAVEAIKRFRDIADKGNTDYIGYAEELEAGILKYAIEETTYA
;
A
#
# COMPACT_ATOMS: atom_id res chain seq x y z
N MET A 1 3.38 3.18 16.57
CA MET A 1 4.15 3.53 15.35
C MET A 1 3.26 3.17 14.20
N SER A 2 2.80 4.16 13.43
CA SER A 2 1.86 3.96 12.33
C SER A 2 2.60 3.70 11.03
N THR A 3 1.91 3.07 10.10
CA THR A 3 2.32 2.94 8.71
C THR A 3 1.10 3.35 7.90
N ASN A 4 0.98 4.66 7.70
CA ASN A 4 -0.19 5.28 7.09
C ASN A 4 -0.16 5.06 5.58
N SER A 5 -1.34 4.91 5.00
CA SER A 5 -1.48 4.74 3.57
C SER A 5 -2.77 5.30 3.00
N LEU A 6 -2.76 5.53 1.69
CA LEU A 6 -3.96 5.82 0.91
C LEU A 6 -4.30 4.67 -0.02
N VAL A 7 -5.60 4.43 -0.20
CA VAL A 7 -6.15 3.63 -1.29
C VAL A 7 -6.94 4.55 -2.22
N ALA A 8 -6.51 4.62 -3.47
CA ALA A 8 -7.02 5.58 -4.45
C ALA A 8 -7.55 4.87 -5.71
N TYR A 9 -8.48 5.54 -6.40
CA TYR A 9 -8.98 5.12 -7.71
C TYR A 9 -8.86 6.29 -8.69
N LEU A 10 -8.07 6.11 -9.76
CA LEU A 10 -7.96 7.05 -10.87
C LEU A 10 -8.93 6.63 -11.98
N SER A 11 -9.98 7.42 -12.16
CA SER A 11 -10.96 7.26 -13.22
C SER A 11 -10.41 7.74 -14.58
N ASN A 12 -10.99 7.24 -15.67
CA ASN A 12 -10.65 7.62 -17.04
C ASN A 12 -10.95 9.09 -17.36
N ASP A 13 -11.81 9.76 -16.59
CA ASP A 13 -12.06 11.20 -16.70
C ASP A 13 -11.00 12.06 -16.00
N GLY A 14 -10.02 11.43 -15.34
CA GLY A 14 -8.93 12.08 -14.63
C GLY A 14 -9.17 12.31 -13.15
N THR A 15 -10.39 12.10 -12.65
CA THR A 15 -10.72 12.26 -11.22
C THR A 15 -10.04 11.19 -10.37
N VAL A 16 -9.60 11.57 -9.17
CA VAL A 16 -9.02 10.64 -8.19
C VAL A 16 -9.85 10.64 -6.93
N THR A 17 -10.35 9.48 -6.52
CA THR A 17 -11.01 9.31 -5.21
C THR A 17 -10.10 8.54 -4.27
N THR A 18 -9.98 8.98 -3.02
CA THR A 18 -9.05 8.39 -2.05
C THR A 18 -9.73 8.10 -0.72
N SER A 19 -9.31 7.01 -0.08
CA SER A 19 -9.61 6.69 1.30
C SER A 19 -8.31 6.41 2.07
N TYR A 20 -8.35 6.59 3.39
CA TYR A 20 -7.18 6.51 4.27
C TYR A 20 -7.18 5.24 5.14
N VAL A 21 -6.00 4.64 5.30
CA VAL A 21 -5.75 3.50 6.19
C VAL A 21 -4.60 3.84 7.13
N HIS A 22 -4.83 3.78 8.45
CA HIS A 22 -3.89 4.30 9.44
C HIS A 22 -2.74 3.34 9.80
N TRP A 23 -3.02 2.04 9.91
CA TRP A 23 -2.07 1.02 10.31
C TRP A 23 -1.74 0.09 9.15
N ASP A 24 -0.56 -0.53 9.25
CA ASP A 24 -0.15 -1.65 8.41
C ASP A 24 -0.15 -1.37 6.90
N GLY A 25 0.10 -0.12 6.51
CA GLY A 25 0.09 0.34 5.11
C GLY A 25 1.10 -0.32 4.17
N ASN A 26 1.94 -1.25 4.61
CA ASN A 26 2.96 -1.90 3.77
C ASN A 26 2.37 -2.88 2.74
N THR A 27 3.17 -3.27 1.74
CA THR A 27 2.64 -4.10 0.64
C THR A 27 2.29 -5.52 1.08
N THR A 28 2.93 -6.03 2.13
CA THR A 28 2.62 -7.37 2.70
C THR A 28 1.36 -7.41 3.57
N SER A 29 0.75 -6.25 3.84
CA SER A 29 -0.51 -6.13 4.57
C SER A 29 -1.55 -5.44 3.69
N VAL A 30 -1.67 -4.10 3.68
CA VAL A 30 -2.63 -3.41 2.81
C VAL A 30 -2.49 -3.83 1.35
N GLY A 31 -1.27 -3.84 0.80
CA GLY A 31 -1.05 -4.27 -0.59
C GLY A 31 -1.57 -5.68 -0.87
N TRP A 32 -1.32 -6.62 0.03
CA TRP A 32 -1.80 -8.00 -0.06
C TRP A 32 -3.33 -8.08 -0.01
N THR A 33 -3.96 -7.34 0.92
CA THR A 33 -5.42 -7.27 1.02
C THR A 33 -6.06 -6.70 -0.25
N LEU A 34 -5.44 -5.69 -0.87
CA LEU A 34 -5.89 -5.14 -2.15
C LEU A 34 -5.85 -6.20 -3.27
N LEU A 35 -4.74 -6.94 -3.36
CA LEU A 35 -4.53 -7.98 -4.35
C LEU A 35 -5.50 -9.18 -4.19
N GLU A 36 -5.83 -9.57 -2.96
CA GLU A 36 -6.72 -10.70 -2.69
C GLU A 36 -8.20 -10.33 -2.79
N HIS A 37 -8.58 -9.15 -2.29
CA HIS A 37 -9.99 -8.82 -2.06
C HIS A 37 -10.53 -7.71 -2.95
N TYR A 38 -9.67 -6.81 -3.45
CA TYR A 38 -10.05 -5.59 -4.18
C TYR A 38 -9.37 -5.46 -5.56
N ASN A 39 -9.01 -6.56 -6.20
CA ASN A 39 -8.23 -6.58 -7.45
C ASN A 39 -9.08 -6.57 -8.73
N THR A 40 -10.20 -5.83 -8.73
CA THR A 40 -10.96 -5.50 -9.95
C THR A 40 -11.33 -4.03 -9.91
N ALA A 41 -11.59 -3.42 -11.08
CA ALA A 41 -11.92 -2.00 -11.15
C ALA A 41 -13.15 -1.65 -10.30
N GLU A 42 -14.19 -2.48 -10.31
CA GLU A 42 -15.41 -2.27 -9.52
C GLU A 42 -15.11 -2.27 -8.03
N LYS A 43 -14.34 -3.24 -7.55
CA LYS A 43 -14.00 -3.37 -6.13
C LYS A 43 -13.02 -2.30 -5.67
N ALA A 44 -12.05 -1.94 -6.50
CA ALA A 44 -11.11 -0.85 -6.22
C ALA A 44 -11.85 0.49 -6.12
N LYS A 45 -12.81 0.73 -7.03
CA LYS A 45 -13.67 1.91 -6.99
C LYS A 45 -14.57 1.94 -5.77
N GLU A 46 -15.24 0.82 -5.46
CA GLU A 46 -16.07 0.69 -4.26
C GLU A 46 -15.25 0.98 -2.99
N LEU A 47 -14.05 0.38 -2.89
CA LEU A 47 -13.13 0.60 -1.77
C LEU A 47 -12.76 2.08 -1.65
N ALA A 48 -12.23 2.68 -2.71
CA ALA A 48 -11.75 4.07 -2.68
C ALA A 48 -12.86 5.07 -2.35
N THR A 49 -14.09 4.79 -2.77
CA THR A 49 -15.25 5.70 -2.59
C THR A 49 -15.99 5.52 -1.27
N THR A 50 -16.01 4.30 -0.72
CA THR A 50 -16.89 3.96 0.42
C THR A 50 -16.12 3.77 1.72
N LEU A 51 -14.81 3.49 1.67
CA LEU A 51 -14.02 3.28 2.88
C LEU A 51 -13.88 4.57 3.72
N GLY A 52 -13.48 5.67 3.10
CA GLY A 52 -13.20 6.96 3.74
C GLY A 52 -12.02 6.89 4.72
N TYR A 53 -12.24 6.28 5.88
CA TYR A 53 -11.23 5.99 6.89
C TYR A 53 -11.37 4.54 7.39
N ALA A 54 -10.22 3.87 7.55
CA ALA A 54 -10.09 2.65 8.34
C ALA A 54 -8.85 2.68 9.24
N SER A 55 -8.97 2.06 10.42
CA SER A 55 -7.79 1.83 11.26
C SER A 55 -6.83 0.85 10.58
N SER A 56 -7.35 -0.29 10.12
CA SER A 56 -6.65 -1.30 9.33
C SER A 56 -7.58 -1.78 8.20
N LEU A 57 -7.03 -2.23 7.09
CA LEU A 57 -7.80 -2.76 5.96
C LEU A 57 -8.02 -4.28 6.10
N TYR A 58 -9.24 -4.74 5.83
CA TYR A 58 -9.63 -6.15 5.87
C TYR A 58 -10.33 -6.58 4.58
N GLU A 59 -10.80 -7.82 4.49
CA GLU A 59 -11.40 -8.37 3.28
C GLU A 59 -12.73 -7.72 2.85
N THR A 60 -13.39 -7.01 3.77
CA THR A 60 -14.58 -6.21 3.47
C THR A 60 -14.50 -4.83 4.11
N ILE A 61 -15.21 -3.88 3.49
CA ILE A 61 -15.33 -2.51 4.02
C ILE A 61 -16.01 -2.52 5.39
N GLU A 62 -17.04 -3.35 5.57
CA GLU A 62 -17.72 -3.52 6.85
C GLU A 62 -16.76 -3.93 7.97
N LYS A 63 -15.88 -4.91 7.72
CA LYS A 63 -14.86 -5.33 8.69
C LYS A 63 -13.85 -4.22 8.97
N SER A 64 -13.47 -3.48 7.94
CA SER A 64 -12.59 -2.30 8.05
C SER A 64 -13.21 -1.16 8.85
N HIS A 65 -14.55 -1.10 8.92
CA HIS A 65 -15.28 -0.10 9.70
C HIS A 65 -15.63 -0.53 11.12
N ALA A 66 -15.55 -1.82 11.46
CA ALA A 66 -16.01 -2.35 12.74
C ALA A 66 -15.36 -1.65 13.96
N ASP A 67 -14.04 -1.42 13.88
CA ASP A 67 -13.22 -0.83 14.96
C ASP A 67 -12.45 0.43 14.49
N ARG A 68 -13.02 1.18 13.54
CA ARG A 68 -12.36 2.38 13.01
C ARG A 68 -12.35 3.52 14.04
N ALA A 69 -11.21 4.18 14.19
CA ALA A 69 -11.07 5.29 15.12
C ALA A 69 -11.81 6.57 14.67
N ASN A 70 -11.97 6.77 13.36
CA ASN A 70 -12.61 7.94 12.77
C ASN A 70 -13.65 7.51 11.72
N THR A 71 -14.51 8.45 11.32
CA THR A 71 -15.56 8.23 10.31
C THR A 71 -15.42 9.19 9.14
N ASP A 72 -14.18 9.57 8.81
CA ASP A 72 -13.91 10.48 7.70
C ASP A 72 -14.41 9.88 6.39
N GLU A 73 -14.88 10.75 5.50
CA GLU A 73 -15.38 10.36 4.18
C GLU A 73 -14.23 10.32 3.15
N ALA A 74 -14.48 9.66 2.02
CA ALA A 74 -13.52 9.65 0.93
C ALA A 74 -13.33 11.07 0.36
N ILE A 75 -12.10 11.38 -0.03
CA ILE A 75 -11.74 12.66 -0.63
C ILE A 75 -11.69 12.49 -2.15
N VAL A 76 -12.27 13.44 -2.87
CA VAL A 76 -12.24 13.48 -4.34
C VAL A 76 -11.40 14.66 -4.80
N TYR A 77 -10.42 14.38 -5.64
CA TYR A 77 -9.58 15.35 -6.33
C TYR A 77 -10.07 15.52 -7.76
N GLU A 78 -10.10 16.75 -8.26
CA GLU A 78 -10.61 17.05 -9.61
C GLU A 78 -9.77 16.37 -10.69
N ASN A 79 -8.46 16.24 -10.45
CA ASN A 79 -7.54 15.65 -11.39
C ASN A 79 -6.33 14.99 -10.69
N TYR A 80 -5.53 14.23 -11.45
CA TYR A 80 -4.33 13.57 -10.94
C TYR A 80 -3.26 14.54 -10.40
N LEU A 81 -3.12 15.75 -10.96
CA LEU A 81 -2.10 16.71 -10.49
C LEU A 81 -2.43 17.22 -9.09
N ASP A 82 -3.70 17.53 -8.81
CA ASP A 82 -4.12 17.95 -7.46
C ASP A 82 -3.87 16.85 -6.42
N PHE A 83 -4.11 15.59 -6.81
CA PHE A 83 -3.81 14.42 -5.99
C PHE A 83 -2.29 14.22 -5.81
N GLU A 84 -1.51 14.38 -6.88
CA GLU A 84 -0.05 14.24 -6.86
C GLU A 84 0.59 15.31 -5.96
N ASP A 85 0.14 16.56 -6.04
CA ASP A 85 0.59 17.65 -5.18
C ASP A 85 0.29 17.32 -3.71
N TYR A 86 -0.92 16.84 -3.40
CA TYR A 86 -1.29 16.43 -2.04
C TYR A 86 -0.39 15.32 -1.48
N ILE A 87 -0.14 14.24 -2.24
CA ILE A 87 0.69 13.13 -1.72
C ILE A 87 2.15 13.55 -1.56
N ARG A 88 2.66 14.43 -2.41
CA ARG A 88 4.05 14.93 -2.33
C ARG A 88 4.28 15.86 -1.15
N GLU A 89 3.26 16.61 -0.74
CA GLU A 89 3.31 17.50 0.42
C GLU A 89 2.98 16.77 1.75
N SER A 90 2.43 15.56 1.68
CA SER A 90 2.03 14.77 2.85
C SER A 90 3.19 13.98 3.45
N SER A 91 3.90 14.60 4.39
CA SER A 91 5.05 13.98 5.10
C SER A 91 4.73 12.79 6.01
N PHE A 92 3.45 12.49 6.25
CA PHE A 92 3.00 11.41 7.12
C PHE A 92 2.56 10.14 6.38
N LEU A 93 2.53 10.16 5.03
CA LEU A 93 2.17 8.98 4.23
C LEU A 93 3.42 8.15 3.94
N GLU A 94 3.32 6.84 4.17
CA GLU A 94 4.40 5.90 3.87
C GLU A 94 4.13 5.11 2.58
N TYR A 95 2.85 4.84 2.28
CA TYR A 95 2.42 4.11 1.08
C TYR A 95 1.21 4.77 0.42
N VAL A 96 1.20 4.85 -0.90
CA VAL A 96 0.03 5.30 -1.68
C VAL A 96 -0.28 4.25 -2.73
N TYR A 97 -1.44 3.62 -2.60
CA TYR A 97 -1.97 2.66 -3.56
C TYR A 97 -2.96 3.35 -4.48
N ILE A 98 -2.84 3.17 -5.79
CA ILE A 98 -3.76 3.72 -6.77
C ILE A 98 -4.16 2.66 -7.80
N TRP A 99 -5.45 2.42 -7.93
CA TRP A 99 -5.98 1.66 -9.05
C TRP A 99 -6.07 2.57 -10.26
N VAL A 100 -5.42 2.18 -11.36
CA VAL A 100 -5.40 2.95 -12.59
C VAL A 100 -6.40 2.33 -13.57
N GLU A 101 -7.57 2.94 -13.74
CA GLU A 101 -8.70 2.35 -14.48
C GLU A 101 -8.33 1.93 -15.92
N HIS A 102 -7.61 2.77 -16.66
CA HIS A 102 -7.19 2.46 -18.04
C HIS A 102 -6.12 1.35 -18.14
N ARG A 103 -5.41 1.04 -17.04
CA ARG A 103 -4.45 -0.07 -16.96
C ARG A 103 -5.04 -1.32 -16.34
N ASN A 104 -6.15 -1.17 -15.61
CA ASN A 104 -6.81 -2.24 -14.88
C ASN A 104 -5.85 -2.96 -13.92
N GLU A 105 -5.06 -2.17 -13.20
CA GLU A 105 -4.05 -2.68 -12.25
C GLU A 105 -3.85 -1.71 -11.08
N TRP A 106 -3.39 -2.25 -9.95
CA TRP A 106 -2.89 -1.48 -8.82
C TRP A 106 -1.45 -1.02 -9.06
N GLN A 107 -1.20 0.24 -8.74
CA GLN A 107 0.14 0.81 -8.58
C GLN A 107 0.35 1.25 -7.14
N VAL A 108 1.60 1.31 -6.72
CA VAL A 108 2.01 1.73 -5.37
C VAL A 108 3.19 2.68 -5.46
N ALA A 109 3.16 3.72 -4.63
CA ALA A 109 4.28 4.61 -4.40
C ALA A 109 4.73 4.56 -2.94
N THR A 110 6.03 4.72 -2.74
CA THR A 110 6.70 4.82 -1.44
C THR A 110 7.74 5.94 -1.49
N TRP A 111 8.31 6.28 -0.32
CA TRP A 111 9.37 7.27 -0.19
C TRP A 111 10.68 6.64 0.25
N GLU A 112 11.77 7.03 -0.40
CA GLU A 112 13.12 6.75 0.07
C GLU A 112 13.56 7.81 1.08
N HIS A 113 14.12 7.34 2.19
CA HIS A 113 14.68 8.19 3.24
C HIS A 113 16.19 8.26 3.11
N THR A 114 16.69 9.35 2.52
CA THR A 114 18.13 9.62 2.48
C THR A 114 18.50 10.47 3.69
N LYS A 115 19.25 9.90 4.64
CA LYS A 115 19.89 10.70 5.69
C LYS A 115 20.92 11.62 5.04
N LEU A 116 20.80 12.93 5.29
CA LEU A 116 21.79 13.89 4.84
C LEU A 116 22.94 13.94 5.85
N ASP A 117 24.17 14.08 5.35
CA ASP A 117 25.37 14.24 6.19
C ASP A 117 25.49 15.65 6.78
N THR A 118 24.54 16.54 6.47
CA THR A 118 24.42 17.87 7.06
C THR A 118 23.69 17.79 8.40
N ILE A 119 24.35 18.28 9.45
CA ILE A 119 23.70 18.58 10.73
C ILE A 119 23.23 20.02 10.64
N SER A 120 21.92 20.24 10.68
CA SER A 120 21.37 21.58 10.86
C SER A 120 21.34 21.96 12.33
N ASP A 121 21.02 23.22 12.62
CA ASP A 121 20.81 23.68 14.00
C ASP A 121 19.69 22.91 14.73
N GLU A 122 18.83 22.20 13.98
CA GLU A 122 17.72 21.37 14.50
C GLU A 122 18.04 19.86 14.55
N GLY A 123 19.19 19.42 14.03
CA GLY A 123 19.65 18.03 14.13
C GLY A 123 19.99 17.37 12.80
N LEU A 124 19.79 16.05 12.71
CA LEU A 124 20.01 15.27 11.50
C LEU A 124 18.91 15.58 10.47
N GLU A 125 19.30 16.04 9.28
CA GLU A 125 18.36 16.25 8.18
C GLU A 125 18.15 14.97 7.37
N PHE A 126 16.92 14.77 6.88
CA PHE A 126 16.56 13.68 5.97
C PHE A 126 15.91 14.26 4.72
N ARG A 127 16.24 13.71 3.56
CA ARG A 127 15.55 13.96 2.29
C ARG A 127 14.60 12.80 2.01
N TYR A 128 13.36 13.15 1.66
CA TYR A 128 12.28 12.22 1.35
C TYR A 128 12.07 12.25 -0.16
N ASP A 129 12.60 11.25 -0.86
CA ASP A 129 12.51 11.17 -2.31
C ASP A 129 11.29 10.29 -2.67
N TRP A 130 10.30 10.89 -3.34
CA TRP A 130 9.16 10.16 -3.90
C TRP A 130 9.62 9.34 -5.10
N ASN A 131 9.45 8.01 -5.03
CA ASN A 131 9.95 7.09 -6.06
C ASN A 131 9.06 6.98 -7.31
N GLY A 132 7.92 7.69 -7.33
CA GLY A 132 6.88 7.49 -8.33
C GLY A 132 6.06 6.23 -8.08
N PHE A 133 5.15 5.93 -9.02
CA PHE A 133 4.31 4.74 -8.97
C PHE A 133 4.96 3.55 -9.68
N GLY A 134 5.06 2.43 -8.99
CA GLY A 134 5.41 1.11 -9.53
C GLY A 134 4.21 0.16 -9.51
N LYS A 135 4.25 -0.93 -10.30
CA LYS A 135 3.21 -1.95 -10.29
C LYS A 135 3.18 -2.65 -8.93
N LEU A 136 2.00 -2.76 -8.31
CA LEU A 136 1.87 -3.30 -6.96
C LEU A 136 2.40 -4.73 -6.84
N THR A 137 2.15 -5.58 -7.85
CA THR A 137 2.64 -6.98 -7.83
C THR A 137 4.16 -7.06 -7.72
N ASP A 138 4.87 -6.20 -8.44
CA ASP A 138 6.33 -6.24 -8.52
C ASP A 138 6.94 -5.80 -7.18
N VAL A 139 6.41 -4.71 -6.62
CA VAL A 139 6.83 -4.20 -5.30
C VAL A 139 6.46 -5.20 -4.20
N PHE A 140 5.23 -5.75 -4.23
CA PHE A 140 4.78 -6.78 -3.30
C PHE A 140 5.71 -8.00 -3.33
N THR A 141 6.02 -8.55 -4.52
CA THR A 141 6.87 -9.74 -4.63
C THR A 141 8.26 -9.47 -4.06
N ASN A 142 8.87 -8.32 -4.37
CA ASN A 142 10.18 -7.96 -3.84
C ASN A 142 10.17 -7.82 -2.30
N GLU A 143 9.20 -7.09 -1.75
CA GLU A 143 9.08 -6.90 -0.29
C GLU A 143 8.73 -8.21 0.43
N ALA A 144 7.88 -9.04 -0.16
CA ALA A 144 7.48 -10.33 0.40
C ALA A 144 8.66 -11.31 0.47
N VAL A 145 9.52 -11.37 -0.57
CA VAL A 145 10.75 -12.19 -0.53
C VAL A 145 11.65 -11.79 0.64
N GLU A 146 11.83 -10.49 0.87
CA GLU A 146 12.62 -10.00 2.00
C GLU A 146 11.94 -10.28 3.35
N ALA A 147 10.62 -10.17 3.42
CA ALA A 147 9.85 -10.52 4.62
C ALA A 147 9.97 -12.02 4.97
N ILE A 148 9.84 -12.91 3.98
CA ILE A 148 9.99 -14.36 4.15
C ILE A 148 11.37 -14.71 4.71
N LYS A 149 12.44 -14.10 4.18
CA LYS A 149 13.81 -14.30 4.70
C LYS A 149 13.90 -13.92 6.18
N ARG A 150 13.35 -12.75 6.56
CA ARG A 150 13.33 -12.28 7.95
C ARG A 150 12.53 -13.21 8.85
N PHE A 151 11.35 -13.65 8.42
CA PHE A 151 10.47 -14.53 9.19
C PHE A 151 11.11 -15.90 9.43
N ARG A 152 11.80 -16.46 8.43
CA ARG A 152 12.58 -17.69 8.58
C ARG A 152 13.74 -17.52 9.55
N ASP A 153 14.49 -16.43 9.47
CA ASP A 153 15.58 -16.15 10.42
C ASP A 153 15.05 -16.01 11.88
N ILE A 154 13.88 -15.40 12.08
CA ILE A 154 13.22 -15.33 13.39
C ILE A 154 12.78 -16.72 13.87
N ALA A 155 12.25 -17.55 12.98
CA ALA A 155 11.87 -18.92 13.28
C ALA A 155 13.07 -19.79 13.68
N ASP A 156 14.18 -19.67 12.95
CA ASP A 156 15.45 -20.36 13.25
C ASP A 156 16.03 -19.92 14.60
N LYS A 157 15.76 -18.68 15.02
CA LYS A 157 16.10 -18.14 16.35
C LYS A 157 15.15 -18.60 17.47
N GLY A 158 14.17 -19.44 17.15
CA GLY A 158 13.33 -20.15 18.12
C GLY A 158 11.88 -19.65 18.22
N ASN A 159 11.46 -18.68 17.40
CA ASN A 159 10.07 -18.26 17.34
C ASN A 159 9.36 -18.81 16.09
N THR A 160 8.93 -20.06 16.19
CA THR A 160 8.35 -20.83 15.07
C THR A 160 7.01 -20.30 14.56
N ASP A 161 6.36 -19.38 15.27
CA ASP A 161 5.10 -18.75 14.82
C ASP A 161 5.27 -18.01 13.49
N TYR A 162 6.50 -17.58 13.18
CA TYR A 162 6.86 -16.91 11.94
C TYR A 162 6.92 -17.82 10.71
N ILE A 163 6.92 -19.14 10.89
CA ILE A 163 6.90 -20.09 9.76
C ILE A 163 5.60 -19.96 8.98
N GLY A 164 4.45 -19.88 9.67
CA GLY A 164 3.14 -19.77 9.00
C GLY A 164 3.02 -18.50 8.15
N TYR A 165 3.48 -17.36 8.67
CA TYR A 165 3.49 -16.11 7.91
C TYR A 165 4.41 -16.17 6.68
N ALA A 166 5.56 -16.86 6.79
CA ALA A 166 6.44 -17.06 5.65
C ALA A 166 5.79 -17.95 4.57
N GLU A 167 5.12 -19.03 4.97
CA GLU A 167 4.42 -19.94 4.05
C GLU A 167 3.25 -19.25 3.33
N GLU A 168 2.50 -18.41 4.03
CA GLU A 168 1.38 -17.65 3.45
C GLU A 168 1.88 -16.63 2.42
N LEU A 169 2.94 -15.89 2.72
CA LEU A 169 3.57 -14.97 1.75
C LEU A 169 4.17 -15.72 0.55
N GLU A 170 4.74 -16.91 0.75
CA GLU A 170 5.25 -17.73 -0.37
C GLU A 170 4.14 -18.19 -1.31
N ALA A 171 3.02 -18.68 -0.75
CA ALA A 171 1.84 -19.03 -1.53
C ALA A 171 1.33 -17.82 -2.32
N GLY A 172 1.39 -16.63 -1.70
CA GLY A 172 0.99 -15.40 -2.32
C GLY A 172 1.88 -14.95 -3.47
N ILE A 173 3.20 -15.00 -3.30
CA ILE A 173 4.15 -14.75 -4.40
C ILE A 173 3.90 -15.71 -5.55
N LEU A 174 3.69 -17.00 -5.28
CA LEU A 174 3.51 -18.00 -6.33
C LEU A 174 2.29 -17.69 -7.22
N LYS A 175 1.20 -17.18 -6.63
CA LYS A 175 0.01 -16.74 -7.35
C LYS A 175 0.33 -15.65 -8.38
N TYR A 176 1.05 -14.60 -7.98
CA TYR A 176 1.33 -13.45 -8.84
C TYR A 176 2.57 -13.64 -9.73
N ALA A 177 3.53 -14.47 -9.35
CA ALA A 177 4.71 -14.80 -10.16
C ALA A 177 4.38 -15.72 -11.35
N ILE A 178 3.42 -16.64 -11.20
CA ILE A 178 3.00 -17.54 -12.29
C ILE A 178 2.20 -16.79 -13.36
N GLU A 179 1.39 -15.80 -12.96
CA GLU A 179 0.59 -14.99 -13.88
C GLU A 179 1.47 -14.24 -14.89
N GLU A 180 2.66 -13.77 -14.51
CA GLU A 180 3.59 -13.12 -15.45
C GLU A 180 4.21 -14.07 -16.48
N THR A 181 4.43 -15.35 -16.12
CA THR A 181 4.96 -16.36 -17.05
C THR A 181 3.93 -16.97 -17.99
N THR A 182 2.63 -16.78 -17.75
CA THR A 182 1.57 -17.40 -18.56
C THR A 182 1.15 -16.53 -19.76
N TYR A 183 1.57 -15.26 -19.77
CA TYR A 183 1.28 -14.29 -20.85
C TYR A 183 2.54 -13.82 -21.61
N ALA A 184 3.70 -14.46 -21.40
CA ALA A 184 4.95 -14.24 -22.14
C ALA A 184 5.15 -15.29 -23.24
#